data_AF-A0A7J0ENW8-F1
#
_entry.id   AF-A0A7J0ENW8-F1
#
_cell.length_a   1.000
_cell.length_b   1.000
_cell.length_c   1.000
_cell.angle_alpha   90.00
_cell.angle_beta   90.00
_cell.angle_gamma   90.00
#
_symmetry.space_group_name_H-M   'P 1'
#
loop_
_entity.id
_entity.type
_entity.pdbx_description
1 polymer ?
#
loop_
_entity_poly.entity_id
_entity_poly.type
_entity_poly.pdbx_seq_one_letter_code
_entity_poly.pdbx_strand_id
1 'polypeptide(L)'
;MASPRFLLAFLLPLLAPNFISCSPVQDPEKVVQEVHECRHGYFHVVNNDYTHWEMYAIGGSASPTINSQGNRFLAPDDRFNKEVTKHEDAPQSEWKNWNWRSEGDLMLNGAFFTATGGSSSSSYARASSLGARPSSLISSITSGAGALSCKKSSRC
;
A
#
# COMPACT_ATOMS: atom_id res chain seq x y z
N MET A 1 38.12 24.90 49.74
CA MET A 1 37.28 25.34 48.61
C MET A 1 37.48 24.37 47.46
N ALA A 2 36.56 23.42 47.30
CA ALA A 2 36.56 22.44 46.22
C ALA A 2 35.10 22.28 45.76
N SER A 3 34.86 22.50 44.47
CA SER A 3 33.55 22.51 43.81
C SER A 3 33.10 21.08 43.47
N PRO A 4 31.82 20.70 43.66
CA PRO A 4 31.29 19.46 43.11
C PRO A 4 30.65 19.78 41.74
N ARG A 5 31.20 19.22 40.66
CA ARG A 5 30.55 19.26 39.35
C ARG A 5 29.59 18.08 39.24
N PHE A 6 28.31 18.43 39.11
CA PHE A 6 27.18 17.57 38.88
C PHE A 6 27.37 16.67 37.65
N LEU A 7 26.98 15.40 37.80
CA LEU A 7 26.68 14.49 36.69
C LEU A 7 25.57 15.09 35.81
N LEU A 8 25.80 15.14 34.50
CA LEU A 8 24.73 15.11 33.51
C LEU A 8 25.08 14.04 32.47
N ALA A 9 24.53 12.85 32.63
CA ALA A 9 24.49 11.84 31.59
C ALA A 9 23.35 12.22 30.63
N PHE A 10 23.70 12.70 29.43
CA PHE A 10 22.75 12.88 28.35
C PHE A 10 22.34 11.49 27.83
N LEU A 11 21.12 11.06 28.18
CA LEU A 11 20.46 9.93 27.55
C LEU A 11 20.06 10.34 26.12
N LEU A 12 20.86 9.90 25.13
CA LEU A 12 20.48 9.91 23.72
C LEU A 12 19.31 8.91 23.52
N PRO A 13 18.16 9.32 22.98
CA PRO A 13 17.15 8.36 22.56
C PRO A 13 17.67 7.66 21.30
N LEU A 14 17.87 6.34 21.39
CA LEU A 14 18.07 5.48 20.23
C LEU A 14 16.78 5.54 19.39
N LEU A 15 16.83 6.25 18.27
CA LEU A 15 15.88 6.11 17.17
C LEU A 15 16.10 4.74 16.53
N ALA A 16 15.46 3.71 17.10
CA ALA A 16 15.28 2.46 16.40
C ALA A 16 14.34 2.72 15.21
N PRO A 17 14.74 2.38 13.97
CA PRO A 17 13.82 2.44 12.85
C PRO A 17 12.69 1.44 13.13
N ASN A 18 11.45 1.93 13.16
CA ASN A 18 10.27 1.10 13.22
C ASN A 18 10.24 0.25 11.94
N PHE A 19 10.71 -0.99 12.03
CA PHE A 19 10.49 -1.98 11.00
C PHE A 19 9.00 -2.30 10.99
N ILE A 20 8.30 -1.78 9.97
CA ILE A 20 6.92 -2.13 9.68
C ILE A 20 6.92 -3.62 9.30
N SER A 21 6.51 -4.47 10.23
CA SER A 21 6.34 -5.90 10.01
C SER A 21 4.97 -6.14 9.40
N CYS A 22 4.92 -6.40 8.09
CA CYS A 22 3.75 -7.06 7.50
C CYS A 22 3.76 -8.53 7.94
N SER A 23 2.71 -8.96 8.63
CA SER A 23 2.46 -10.38 8.87
C SER A 23 2.11 -11.08 7.55
N PRO A 24 2.64 -12.28 7.26
CA PRO A 24 2.29 -13.01 6.05
C PRO A 24 0.81 -13.45 6.09
N VAL A 25 0.08 -13.16 5.01
CA VAL A 25 -1.33 -13.55 4.83
C VAL A 25 -1.46 -15.07 4.78
N GLN A 26 -2.35 -15.62 5.59
CA GLN A 26 -2.75 -17.02 5.56
C GLN A 26 -3.89 -17.17 4.53
N ASP A 27 -3.62 -17.88 3.43
CA ASP A 27 -4.52 -18.17 2.29
C ASP A 27 -4.48 -17.14 1.12
N PRO A 28 -3.85 -17.48 -0.03
CA PRO A 28 -3.76 -16.59 -1.19
C PRO A 28 -5.05 -16.51 -2.02
N GLU A 29 -6.02 -17.43 -1.86
CA GLU A 29 -7.27 -17.41 -2.65
C GLU A 29 -8.43 -16.73 -1.92
N LYS A 30 -8.31 -16.52 -0.62
CA LYS A 30 -9.32 -15.81 0.17
C LYS A 30 -8.71 -14.59 0.83
N VAL A 31 -8.77 -13.48 0.10
CA VAL A 31 -8.33 -12.17 0.57
C VAL A 31 -9.28 -11.67 1.67
N VAL A 32 -8.97 -12.03 2.91
CA VAL A 32 -9.67 -11.53 4.10
C VAL A 32 -9.24 -10.08 4.33
N GLN A 33 -10.19 -9.18 4.04
CA GLN A 33 -10.40 -7.80 4.54
C GLN A 33 -9.26 -6.77 4.67
N GLU A 34 -7.97 -7.09 4.59
CA GLU A 34 -6.88 -6.15 4.91
C GLU A 34 -5.68 -6.26 3.97
N VAL A 35 -5.89 -6.12 2.65
CA VAL A 35 -4.77 -6.28 1.71
C VAL A 35 -3.69 -5.24 1.96
N HIS A 36 -4.04 -3.98 2.22
CA HIS A 36 -3.12 -2.99 2.78
C HIS A 36 -3.94 -1.87 3.44
N GLU A 37 -4.04 -1.83 4.77
CA GLU A 37 -4.46 -0.60 5.46
C GLU A 37 -3.23 0.29 5.64
N CYS A 38 -3.09 1.28 4.76
CA CYS A 38 -2.00 2.26 4.82
C CYS A 38 -2.25 3.27 5.94
N ARG A 39 -1.38 3.32 6.96
CA ARG A 39 -1.49 4.30 8.06
C ARG A 39 -0.30 5.24 8.11
N HIS A 40 -0.54 6.54 7.95
CA HIS A 40 0.47 7.59 7.81
C HIS A 40 1.49 7.35 6.67
N GLY A 41 2.35 8.32 6.37
CA GLY A 41 3.48 8.11 5.45
C GLY A 41 3.08 8.01 3.97
N TYR A 42 3.98 7.43 3.16
CA TYR A 42 3.87 7.36 1.70
C TYR A 42 3.92 5.91 1.21
N PHE A 43 2.97 5.54 0.36
CA PHE A 43 2.89 4.21 -0.25
C PHE A 43 2.81 4.31 -1.77
N HIS A 44 3.63 3.50 -2.44
CA HIS A 44 3.60 3.35 -3.89
C HIS A 44 3.11 1.93 -4.22
N VAL A 45 1.85 1.83 -4.61
CA VAL A 45 1.19 0.60 -5.03
C VAL A 45 1.37 0.48 -6.54
N VAL A 46 2.29 -0.37 -7.00
CA VAL A 46 2.70 -0.42 -8.41
C VAL A 46 2.64 -1.83 -8.97
N ASN A 47 2.04 -1.96 -10.15
CA ASN A 47 2.00 -3.18 -10.96
C ASN A 47 1.54 -4.47 -10.23
N ASN A 48 0.50 -4.38 -9.40
CA ASN A 48 -0.15 -5.51 -8.75
C ASN A 48 -1.42 -5.96 -9.51
N ASP A 49 -1.81 -7.22 -9.37
CA ASP A 49 -3.07 -7.79 -9.88
C ASP A 49 -4.02 -8.05 -8.70
N TYR A 50 -5.06 -7.23 -8.57
CA TYR A 50 -6.08 -7.36 -7.53
C TYR A 50 -7.33 -8.01 -8.11
N THR A 51 -7.77 -9.08 -7.48
CA THR A 51 -9.00 -9.79 -7.82
C THR A 51 -9.77 -10.13 -6.54
N HIS A 52 -11.10 -10.28 -6.65
CA HIS A 52 -11.94 -10.88 -5.61
C HIS A 52 -11.81 -10.27 -4.19
N TRP A 53 -11.65 -8.96 -4.05
CA TRP A 53 -11.66 -8.32 -2.74
C TRP A 53 -13.06 -8.38 -2.09
N GLU A 54 -13.13 -8.63 -0.78
CA GLU A 54 -14.44 -8.74 -0.09
C GLU A 54 -15.06 -7.37 0.25
N MET A 55 -14.24 -6.32 0.47
CA MET A 55 -14.73 -4.98 0.80
C MET A 55 -14.06 -3.90 -0.07
N TYR A 56 -12.74 -3.87 -0.08
CA TYR A 56 -11.92 -2.93 -0.85
C TYR A 56 -10.55 -3.56 -1.12
N ALA A 57 -9.80 -3.02 -2.09
CA ALA A 57 -8.46 -3.49 -2.42
C ALA A 57 -7.34 -2.65 -1.76
N ILE A 58 -7.59 -1.34 -1.58
CA ILE A 58 -6.64 -0.39 -0.97
C ILE A 58 -7.37 0.38 0.13
N GLY A 59 -6.85 0.30 1.36
CA GLY A 59 -7.39 1.00 2.52
C GLY A 59 -6.38 1.96 3.13
N GLY A 60 -6.85 2.85 4.00
CA GLY A 60 -5.95 3.63 4.82
C GLY A 60 -6.63 4.48 5.87
N SER A 61 -5.86 4.82 6.90
CA SER A 61 -6.28 5.61 8.05
C SER A 61 -5.23 6.66 8.41
N ALA A 62 -5.68 7.74 9.06
CA ALA A 62 -4.80 8.79 9.57
C ALA A 62 -3.91 9.46 8.50
N SER A 63 -4.51 9.84 7.36
CA SER A 63 -3.91 10.65 6.30
C SER A 63 -2.64 10.07 5.63
N PRO A 64 -2.67 8.85 5.08
CA PRO A 64 -1.59 8.34 4.25
C PRO A 64 -1.58 9.04 2.87
N THR A 65 -0.42 9.08 2.23
CA THR A 65 -0.29 9.43 0.80
C THR A 65 -0.17 8.15 -0.01
N ILE A 66 -1.08 7.93 -0.96
CA ILE A 66 -1.12 6.71 -1.78
C ILE A 66 -0.94 7.08 -3.25
N ASN A 67 0.02 6.41 -3.88
CA ASN A 67 0.26 6.45 -5.31
C ASN A 67 -0.02 5.07 -5.90
N SER A 68 -1.14 4.90 -6.60
CA SER A 68 -1.46 3.69 -7.36
C SER A 68 -1.05 3.88 -8.81
N GLN A 69 -0.17 3.01 -9.34
CA GLN A 69 0.26 3.08 -10.75
C GLN A 69 0.31 1.72 -11.45
N GLY A 70 -0.31 1.65 -12.63
CA GLY A 70 -0.22 0.50 -13.53
C GLY A 70 -0.70 -0.83 -12.95
N ASN A 71 -1.54 -0.82 -11.93
CA ASN A 71 -2.16 -2.01 -11.35
C ASN A 71 -3.34 -2.48 -12.21
N ARG A 72 -3.81 -3.71 -11.95
CA ARG A 72 -5.04 -4.26 -12.50
C ARG A 72 -6.02 -4.52 -11.36
N PHE A 73 -7.22 -3.98 -11.46
CA PHE A 73 -8.30 -4.15 -10.48
C PHE A 73 -9.49 -4.83 -11.14
N LEU A 74 -9.71 -6.11 -10.83
CA LEU A 74 -10.91 -6.83 -11.25
C LEU A 74 -11.88 -6.92 -10.08
N ALA A 75 -12.92 -6.07 -10.12
CA ALA A 75 -13.93 -6.07 -9.07
C ALA A 75 -14.68 -7.40 -9.01
N PRO A 76 -15.06 -7.86 -7.80
CA PRO A 76 -16.00 -8.98 -7.63
C PRO A 76 -17.33 -8.72 -8.33
N ASP A 77 -18.12 -9.77 -8.55
CA ASP A 77 -19.45 -9.65 -9.16
C ASP A 77 -20.49 -9.00 -8.24
N ASP A 78 -20.22 -8.93 -6.94
CA ASP A 78 -21.05 -8.19 -6.01
C ASP A 78 -21.11 -6.71 -6.42
N ARG A 79 -22.34 -6.21 -6.63
CA ARG A 79 -22.62 -4.84 -7.02
C ARG A 79 -22.20 -3.80 -5.98
N PHE A 80 -22.03 -4.20 -4.73
CA PHE A 80 -21.67 -3.30 -3.64
C PHE A 80 -20.15 -3.15 -3.47
N ASN A 81 -19.35 -4.02 -4.07
CA ASN A 81 -17.90 -4.08 -3.89
C ASN A 81 -17.15 -3.60 -5.15
N LYS A 82 -17.50 -2.41 -5.64
CA LYS A 82 -16.91 -1.84 -6.86
C LYS A 82 -15.83 -0.79 -6.59
N GLU A 83 -15.85 -0.20 -5.40
CA GLU A 83 -14.84 0.78 -5.02
C GLU A 83 -13.54 0.08 -4.63
N VAL A 84 -12.44 0.48 -5.26
CA VAL A 84 -11.09 -0.02 -4.96
C VAL A 84 -10.60 0.50 -3.62
N THR A 85 -11.01 1.71 -3.25
CA THR A 85 -10.48 2.51 -2.14
C THR A 85 -11.40 2.50 -0.92
N LYS A 86 -10.83 2.51 0.28
CA LYS A 86 -11.56 2.71 1.52
C LYS A 86 -10.80 3.62 2.50
N HIS A 87 -11.45 4.70 2.89
CA HIS A 87 -10.92 5.65 3.87
C HIS A 87 -11.48 5.30 5.26
N GLU A 88 -10.63 4.78 6.14
CA GLU A 88 -11.00 4.31 7.47
C GLU A 88 -10.78 5.40 8.53
N ASP A 89 -11.57 5.35 9.61
CA ASP A 89 -11.44 6.21 10.81
C ASP A 89 -11.45 7.73 10.57
N ALA A 90 -12.06 8.18 9.46
CA ALA A 90 -12.18 9.60 9.16
C ALA A 90 -13.52 9.93 8.49
N PRO A 91 -14.15 11.08 8.80
CA PRO A 91 -15.29 11.58 8.05
C PRO A 91 -14.85 12.08 6.67
N GLN A 92 -15.79 12.13 5.70
CA GLN A 92 -15.51 12.62 4.34
C GLN A 92 -14.98 14.05 4.29
N SER A 93 -15.34 14.90 5.25
CA SER A 93 -14.79 16.25 5.38
C SER A 93 -13.26 16.26 5.58
N GLU A 94 -12.72 15.20 6.16
CA GLU A 94 -11.30 15.01 6.42
C GLU A 94 -10.61 14.25 5.30
N TRP A 95 -11.06 13.02 5.01
CA TRP A 95 -10.34 12.12 4.10
C TRP A 95 -10.32 12.60 2.65
N LYS A 96 -11.26 13.45 2.23
CA LYS A 96 -11.23 14.08 0.89
C LYS A 96 -9.95 14.88 0.62
N ASN A 97 -9.25 15.28 1.68
CA ASN A 97 -8.00 16.04 1.60
C ASN A 97 -6.74 15.15 1.64
N TRP A 98 -6.88 13.84 1.89
CA TRP A 98 -5.76 12.90 1.80
C TRP A 98 -5.27 12.80 0.37
N ASN A 99 -4.00 12.47 0.15
CA ASN A 99 -3.39 12.55 -1.18
C ASN A 99 -3.33 11.18 -1.86
N TRP A 100 -4.44 10.76 -2.46
CA TRP A 100 -4.58 9.44 -3.10
C TRP A 100 -4.78 9.60 -4.60
N ARG A 101 -3.91 8.95 -5.38
CA ARG A 101 -3.96 9.02 -6.84
C ARG A 101 -3.91 7.64 -7.48
N SER A 102 -4.49 7.55 -8.68
CA SER A 102 -4.44 6.41 -9.58
C SER A 102 -3.96 6.88 -10.95
N GLU A 103 -2.97 6.18 -11.54
CA GLU A 103 -2.38 6.52 -12.84
C GLU A 103 -2.09 5.25 -13.65
N GLY A 104 -2.69 5.11 -14.84
CA GLY A 104 -2.46 3.96 -15.72
C GLY A 104 -2.99 2.62 -15.20
N ASP A 105 -3.76 2.63 -14.12
CA ASP A 105 -4.44 1.46 -13.58
C ASP A 105 -5.55 0.97 -14.52
N LEU A 106 -5.72 -0.35 -14.63
CA LEU A 106 -6.78 -0.98 -15.40
C LEU A 106 -7.94 -1.36 -14.48
N MET A 107 -9.11 -0.76 -14.71
CA MET A 107 -10.34 -1.03 -13.96
C MET A 107 -11.24 -1.98 -14.75
N LEU A 108 -11.61 -3.11 -14.17
CA LEU A 108 -12.46 -4.14 -14.79
C LEU A 108 -13.68 -4.43 -13.92
N ASN A 109 -14.74 -4.95 -14.56
CA ASN A 109 -16.01 -5.31 -13.90
C ASN A 109 -16.64 -4.17 -13.08
N GLY A 110 -16.50 -2.93 -13.55
CA GLY A 110 -17.05 -1.75 -12.87
C GLY A 110 -16.23 -1.24 -11.69
N ALA A 111 -15.00 -1.73 -11.50
CA ALA A 111 -14.08 -1.19 -10.51
C ALA A 111 -13.87 0.33 -10.72
N PHE A 112 -13.73 1.09 -9.64
CA PHE A 112 -13.34 2.49 -9.71
C PHE A 112 -12.49 2.91 -8.51
N PHE A 113 -11.67 3.93 -8.71
CA PHE A 113 -10.80 4.49 -7.68
C PHE A 113 -11.24 5.91 -7.33
N THR A 114 -11.51 6.17 -6.06
CA THR A 114 -11.85 7.51 -5.57
C THR A 114 -10.56 8.27 -5.25
N ALA A 115 -10.10 9.08 -6.21
CA ALA A 115 -8.91 9.92 -6.01
C ALA A 115 -9.24 11.11 -5.08
N THR A 116 -8.30 11.45 -4.21
CA THR A 116 -8.45 12.49 -3.19
C THR A 116 -7.22 13.38 -3.12
N GLY A 117 -7.41 14.59 -2.59
CA GLY A 117 -6.33 15.55 -2.46
C GLY A 117 -6.00 16.33 -3.73
N GLY A 118 -5.40 17.51 -3.55
CA GLY A 118 -5.03 18.41 -4.63
C GLY A 118 -3.58 18.21 -5.07
N SER A 119 -3.37 17.51 -6.18
CA SER A 119 -2.27 17.67 -7.14
C SER A 119 -0.93 18.24 -6.62
N SER A 120 -0.33 17.65 -5.58
CA SER A 120 1.08 17.91 -5.26
C SER A 120 1.93 16.77 -5.81
N SER A 121 2.22 16.83 -7.10
CA SER A 121 3.11 15.89 -7.81
C SER A 121 4.49 15.75 -7.17
N SER A 122 4.92 16.73 -6.37
CA SER A 122 6.22 16.79 -5.71
C SER A 122 6.38 15.91 -4.47
N SER A 123 5.30 15.39 -3.88
CA SER A 123 5.35 14.50 -2.71
C SER A 123 5.53 13.02 -3.07
N TYR A 124 5.36 12.68 -4.34
CA TYR A 124 5.59 11.35 -4.88
C TYR A 124 7.05 11.17 -5.25
N ALA A 125 7.91 11.06 -4.24
CA ALA A 125 9.29 10.64 -4.46
C ALA A 125 9.27 9.27 -5.15
N ARG A 126 9.92 9.15 -6.33
CA ARG A 126 10.09 7.85 -6.98
C ARG A 126 10.90 6.95 -6.04
N ALA A 127 10.22 6.06 -5.35
CA ALA A 127 10.86 5.15 -4.40
C ALA A 127 11.66 4.02 -5.08
N SER A 128 11.70 3.95 -6.41
CA SER A 128 12.59 3.04 -7.15
C SER A 128 12.77 3.48 -8.62
N SER A 129 13.83 2.97 -9.26
CA SER A 129 14.39 3.41 -10.54
C SER A 129 13.58 3.07 -11.80
N LEU A 130 12.46 2.37 -11.68
CA LEU A 130 11.67 1.89 -12.82
C LEU A 130 10.25 2.47 -12.76
N GLY A 131 9.83 3.10 -13.86
CA GLY A 131 8.45 3.54 -14.02
C GLY A 131 7.49 2.36 -14.07
N ALA A 132 6.22 2.61 -13.72
CA ALA A 132 5.17 1.60 -13.82
C ALA A 132 5.08 1.04 -15.24
N ARG A 133 4.96 -0.29 -15.34
CA ARG A 133 4.67 -0.97 -16.60
C ARG A 133 3.19 -0.78 -16.97
N PRO A 134 2.82 -0.89 -18.26
CA PRO A 134 1.42 -0.88 -18.66
C PRO A 134 0.62 -1.96 -17.96
N SER A 135 -0.57 -1.61 -17.48
CA SER A 135 -1.48 -2.51 -16.76
C SER A 135 -1.92 -3.72 -17.59
N SER A 136 -1.80 -3.66 -18.92
CA SER A 136 -2.03 -4.79 -19.83
C SER A 136 -1.05 -5.95 -19.65
N LEU A 137 0.13 -5.71 -19.06
CA LEU A 137 1.16 -6.73 -18.86
C LEU A 137 1.06 -7.40 -17.49
N ILE A 138 0.14 -6.95 -16.63
CA ILE A 138 0.11 -7.32 -15.21
C ILE A 138 0.02 -8.81 -15.02
N SER A 139 -0.94 -9.46 -15.67
CA SER A 139 -1.11 -10.92 -15.56
C SER A 139 0.12 -11.72 -16.02
N SER A 140 0.98 -11.17 -16.89
CA SER A 140 2.23 -11.82 -17.29
C SER A 140 3.37 -11.56 -16.32
N ILE A 141 3.45 -10.38 -15.69
CA ILE A 141 4.55 -10.06 -14.77
C ILE A 141 4.27 -10.55 -13.35
N THR A 142 3.00 -10.79 -13.00
CA THR A 142 2.58 -11.38 -11.73
C THR A 142 2.37 -12.90 -11.81
N SER A 143 2.52 -13.52 -12.98
CA SER A 143 2.31 -14.97 -13.14
C SER A 143 3.26 -15.84 -12.34
N GLY A 144 4.43 -15.30 -11.96
CA GLY A 144 5.42 -15.94 -11.09
C GLY A 144 5.31 -15.52 -9.63
N ALA A 145 4.26 -14.81 -9.22
CA ALA A 145 4.06 -14.40 -7.83
C ALA A 145 3.82 -15.62 -6.93
N GLY A 146 4.27 -15.52 -5.67
CA GLY A 146 4.19 -16.61 -4.70
C GLY A 146 5.53 -17.31 -4.47
N ALA A 147 5.49 -18.39 -3.69
CA ALA A 147 6.69 -19.15 -3.37
C ALA A 147 7.21 -19.89 -4.62
N LEU A 148 8.54 -19.91 -4.77
CA LEU A 148 9.17 -20.75 -5.80
C LEU A 148 8.80 -22.22 -5.56
N SER A 149 8.52 -22.95 -6.63
CA SER A 149 8.30 -24.39 -6.57
C SER A 149 9.62 -25.13 -6.34
N CYS A 150 10.01 -25.24 -5.06
CA CYS A 150 11.26 -25.85 -4.62
C CYS A 150 11.16 -27.37 -4.51
N LYS A 151 12.15 -28.08 -5.08
CA LYS A 151 12.28 -29.53 -4.89
C LYS A 151 13.15 -29.82 -3.67
N LYS A 152 12.74 -30.80 -2.85
CA LYS A 152 13.55 -31.31 -1.73
C LYS A 152 14.92 -31.71 -2.28
N SER A 153 16.01 -31.27 -1.63
CA SER A 153 17.43 -31.42 -2.02
C SER A 153 17.96 -30.53 -3.16
N SER A 154 17.18 -29.58 -3.68
CA SER A 154 17.66 -28.57 -4.64
C SER A 154 17.63 -27.17 -4.02
N ARG A 155 18.57 -26.29 -4.41
CA ARG A 155 18.50 -24.89 -4.01
C ARG A 155 17.41 -24.16 -4.80
N CYS A 156 16.74 -23.28 -4.07
CA CYS A 156 16.04 -22.11 -4.56
C CYS A 156 16.87 -20.89 -4.10
#